data_AF-A0A1D1XMR4-F1
#
_entry.id   AF-A0A1D1XMR4-F1
#
_cell.length_a   1.000
_cell.length_b   1.000
_cell.length_c   1.000
_cell.angle_alpha   90.00
_cell.angle_beta   90.00
_cell.angle_gamma   90.00
#
_symmetry.space_group_name_H-M   'P 1'
#
loop_
_entity.id
_entity.type
_entity.pdbx_description
1 polymer ?
#
loop_
_entity_poly.entity_id
_entity_poly.type
_entity_poly.pdbx_seq_one_letter_code
_entity_poly.pdbx_strand_id
1 'polypeptide(L)'
;TPATCPPSSSSSKNGVGRVVHLVEEQVFTDLGDEGEKDPGRWVLDTGATNHMTGSREAFSSIDAGTSGTVRFGDGSVVRIKGCGTVLHECKNGEHRTLANVYYIPRLTANILSIGQLDECGYQVHIDQGVMRIRDADGRLLAKVCRGPTRLYMLELHIARPMCLAAHAGEDAWRWHARFGHINFTALRKMGRENLVRCLPVLEQVEKTYEACLAGKHRRSPFPQQALHRATRPLELLHGDLCGPISPPTPSGNRFFLLLVDDYSRFTWIALLPTKDGAPTAIKRIQAAAERKSGKKLGALRTDRGGEFTAAHFTDYCAELGVRRELTAPYSPQQNGVVERKNQSVVGMARCMLKAKCMPGMFWGEAVNAAVYLLNRSTTKSTGGKTPYELWIGRPPAVHHLRTFGCVA
;
A
#
# COMPACT_ATOMS: atom_id res chain seq x y z
N THR A 1 33.54 -42.42 -51.50
CA THR A 1 34.66 -42.04 -52.39
C THR A 1 34.24 -40.82 -53.19
N PRO A 2 35.05 -39.75 -53.18
CA PRO A 2 34.64 -38.40 -53.57
C PRO A 2 34.96 -38.09 -55.04
N ALA A 3 34.27 -37.11 -55.62
CA ALA A 3 34.67 -36.50 -56.89
C ALA A 3 34.80 -34.98 -56.72
N THR A 4 36.02 -34.58 -56.36
CA THR A 4 36.81 -33.41 -56.79
C THR A 4 36.12 -32.18 -57.44
N CYS A 5 36.39 -31.02 -56.84
CA CYS A 5 36.30 -29.68 -57.44
C CYS A 5 37.23 -29.49 -58.65
N PRO A 6 36.89 -28.59 -59.59
CA PRO A 6 37.87 -27.79 -60.33
C PRO A 6 38.01 -26.36 -59.74
N PRO A 7 39.11 -25.65 -60.02
CA PRO A 7 39.56 -24.51 -59.23
C PRO A 7 38.93 -23.18 -59.65
N SER A 8 38.97 -22.26 -58.69
CA SER A 8 38.64 -20.84 -58.78
C SER A 8 39.45 -20.10 -59.85
N SER A 9 38.77 -19.31 -60.67
CA SER A 9 39.34 -18.12 -61.32
C SER A 9 38.54 -16.89 -60.92
N SER A 10 39.28 -15.89 -60.48
CA SER A 10 38.83 -14.60 -59.98
C SER A 10 38.45 -13.66 -61.13
N SER A 11 37.35 -12.92 -60.96
CA SER A 11 37.23 -11.53 -61.45
C SER A 11 35.90 -10.90 -61.02
N SER A 12 36.00 -10.10 -59.95
CA SER A 12 35.53 -8.71 -59.91
C SER A 12 34.17 -8.39 -60.56
N LYS A 13 33.10 -8.31 -59.75
CA LYS A 13 32.06 -7.26 -59.88
C LYS A 13 31.54 -6.81 -58.50
N ASN A 14 31.82 -5.54 -58.22
CA ASN A 14 31.28 -4.62 -57.23
C ASN A 14 29.98 -5.04 -56.53
N GLY A 15 30.11 -5.51 -55.29
CA GLY A 15 29.11 -5.29 -54.25
C GLY A 15 29.55 -4.07 -53.44
N VAL A 16 28.80 -2.97 -53.51
CA VAL A 16 28.96 -1.86 -52.56
C VAL A 16 28.54 -2.39 -51.19
N GLY A 17 29.51 -2.92 -50.45
CA GLY A 17 29.36 -3.22 -49.04
C GLY A 17 29.10 -1.91 -48.32
N ARG A 18 27.87 -1.72 -47.85
CA ARG A 18 27.54 -0.60 -46.98
C ARG A 18 28.19 -0.86 -45.63
N VAL A 19 29.43 -0.39 -45.47
CA VAL A 19 30.14 -0.42 -44.19
C VAL A 19 29.36 0.49 -43.23
N VAL A 20 28.65 -0.11 -42.28
CA VAL A 20 28.08 0.61 -41.16
C VAL A 20 29.22 0.84 -40.18
N HIS A 21 29.79 2.04 -40.19
CA HIS A 21 30.63 2.49 -39.10
C HIS A 21 29.75 2.77 -37.88
N LEU A 22 29.60 1.79 -36.98
CA LEU A 22 29.21 2.05 -35.61
C LEU A 22 30.44 2.53 -34.85
N VAL A 23 30.84 3.78 -35.11
CA VAL A 23 31.49 4.56 -34.06
C VAL A 23 30.33 5.21 -33.33
N GLU A 24 29.66 4.45 -32.47
CA GLU A 24 28.96 5.07 -31.37
C GLU A 24 30.06 5.55 -30.44
N GLU A 25 30.26 6.88 -30.36
CA GLU A 25 30.88 7.45 -29.18
C GLU A 25 30.22 6.80 -27.96
N GLN A 26 31.02 6.43 -26.96
CA GLN A 26 30.48 5.91 -25.69
C GLN A 26 29.29 6.78 -25.30
N VAL A 27 28.10 6.19 -25.26
CA VAL A 27 26.89 6.91 -24.84
C VAL A 27 27.06 7.12 -23.34
N PHE A 28 27.70 8.23 -22.98
CA PHE A 28 27.74 8.71 -21.62
C PHE A 28 26.30 8.96 -21.19
N THR A 29 25.91 8.47 -20.00
CA THR A 29 24.79 9.11 -19.32
C THR A 29 25.18 10.57 -19.14
N ASP A 30 24.49 11.47 -19.84
CA ASP A 30 24.80 12.90 -19.79
C ASP A 30 24.54 13.39 -18.36
N LEU A 31 25.59 13.50 -17.56
CA LEU A 31 25.58 14.04 -16.21
C LEU A 31 25.88 15.55 -16.32
N GLY A 32 24.98 16.28 -16.98
CA GLY A 32 25.11 17.72 -17.23
C GLY A 32 24.92 18.59 -15.98
N ASP A 33 25.27 19.87 -16.12
CA ASP A 33 25.03 20.92 -15.12
C ASP A 33 23.54 21.12 -14.81
N GLU A 34 23.22 21.82 -13.71
CA GLU A 34 21.86 22.10 -13.20
C GLU A 34 21.00 22.98 -14.14
N GLY A 35 20.80 22.57 -15.39
CA GLY A 35 19.81 23.15 -16.29
C GLY A 35 18.38 22.84 -15.83
N GLU A 36 17.40 23.59 -16.34
CA GLU A 36 15.98 23.44 -16.03
C GLU A 36 15.49 22.03 -16.40
N LYS A 37 15.25 21.19 -15.38
CA LYS A 37 14.85 19.80 -15.58
C LYS A 37 13.34 19.68 -15.64
N ASP A 38 12.82 19.25 -16.79
CA ASP A 38 11.41 18.92 -16.93
C ASP A 38 11.02 17.77 -15.97
N PRO A 39 10.19 18.02 -14.94
CA PRO A 39 9.78 16.99 -13.98
C PRO A 39 8.77 16.00 -14.58
N GLY A 40 8.13 16.35 -15.71
CA GLY A 40 7.01 15.63 -16.30
C GLY A 40 7.39 14.62 -17.38
N ARG A 41 8.59 14.69 -17.96
CA ARG A 41 8.99 13.79 -19.05
C ARG A 41 9.80 12.60 -18.55
N TRP A 42 9.28 11.38 -18.75
CA TRP A 42 9.86 10.14 -18.23
C TRP A 42 10.17 9.15 -19.35
N VAL A 43 11.38 8.60 -19.34
CA VAL A 43 11.80 7.53 -20.24
C VAL A 43 11.37 6.19 -19.65
N LEU A 44 10.60 5.42 -20.43
CA LEU A 44 10.21 4.06 -20.08
C LEU A 44 11.35 3.12 -20.40
N ASP A 45 12.02 2.61 -19.37
CA ASP A 45 13.27 1.89 -19.52
C ASP A 45 13.19 0.48 -18.91
N THR A 46 13.43 -0.53 -19.75
CA THR A 46 13.52 -1.94 -19.33
C THR A 46 14.89 -2.29 -18.74
N GLY A 47 15.93 -1.49 -19.00
CA GLY A 47 17.28 -1.67 -18.47
C GLY A 47 17.48 -1.05 -17.07
N ALA A 48 16.56 -0.22 -16.62
CA ALA A 48 16.63 0.41 -15.31
C ALA A 48 16.09 -0.50 -14.20
N THR A 49 16.81 -0.61 -13.08
CA THR A 49 16.37 -1.36 -11.89
C THR A 49 15.32 -0.60 -11.08
N ASN A 50 15.35 0.74 -11.09
CA ASN A 50 14.49 1.57 -10.25
C ASN A 50 13.98 2.80 -11.01
N HIS A 51 12.86 3.34 -10.56
CA HIS A 51 12.42 4.68 -10.91
C HIS A 51 13.42 5.69 -10.36
N MET A 52 13.83 6.65 -11.18
CA MET A 52 14.80 7.65 -10.79
C MET A 52 14.51 8.98 -11.47
N THR A 53 14.77 10.08 -10.76
CA THR A 53 14.65 11.43 -11.29
C THR A 53 15.72 12.32 -10.70
N GLY A 54 16.23 13.25 -11.51
CA GLY A 54 17.06 14.34 -11.04
C GLY A 54 16.30 15.61 -10.68
N SER A 55 14.98 15.63 -10.88
CA SER A 55 14.12 16.74 -10.52
C SER A 55 13.57 16.57 -9.11
N ARG A 56 14.04 17.43 -8.18
CA ARG A 56 13.54 17.42 -6.80
C ARG A 56 12.06 17.80 -6.73
N GLU A 57 11.60 18.63 -7.66
CA GLU A 57 10.24 19.16 -7.70
C GLU A 57 9.20 18.10 -8.09
N ALA A 58 9.63 17.00 -8.73
CA ALA A 58 8.76 15.87 -9.04
C ALA A 58 8.24 15.15 -7.78
N PHE A 59 8.93 15.26 -6.64
CA PHE A 59 8.58 14.53 -5.43
C PHE A 59 7.44 15.19 -4.64
N SER A 60 6.40 14.42 -4.33
CA SER A 60 5.41 14.81 -3.33
C SER A 60 5.93 14.63 -1.90
N SER A 61 6.88 13.73 -1.71
CA SER A 61 7.57 13.49 -0.43
C SER A 61 8.91 12.79 -0.69
N ILE A 62 9.95 13.20 0.02
CA ILE A 62 11.30 12.62 -0.09
C ILE A 62 11.89 12.38 1.30
N ASP A 63 12.43 11.17 1.50
CA ASP A 63 13.31 10.87 2.62
C ASP A 63 14.77 11.09 2.20
N ALA A 64 15.39 12.12 2.76
CA ALA A 64 16.79 12.46 2.51
C ALA A 64 17.78 11.59 3.32
N GLY A 65 17.30 10.78 4.28
CA GLY A 65 18.13 9.86 5.06
C GLY A 65 18.50 8.59 4.28
N THR A 66 17.73 8.25 3.25
CA THR A 66 18.04 7.12 2.36
C THR A 66 19.28 7.43 1.53
N SER A 67 20.32 6.62 1.68
CA SER A 67 21.58 6.74 0.93
C SER A 67 22.01 5.40 0.35
N GLY A 68 22.66 5.46 -0.80
CA GLY A 68 23.10 4.29 -1.56
C GLY A 68 23.76 4.73 -2.87
N THR A 69 24.07 3.78 -3.74
CA THR A 69 24.67 4.06 -5.05
C THR A 69 23.95 3.32 -6.15
N VAL A 70 23.90 3.93 -7.34
CA VAL A 70 23.43 3.32 -8.58
C VAL A 70 24.62 3.25 -9.54
N ARG A 71 24.79 2.10 -10.21
CA ARG A 71 25.77 1.92 -11.28
C ARG A 71 25.08 2.05 -12.62
N PHE A 72 25.59 2.90 -13.50
CA PHE A 72 25.08 3.08 -14.87
C PHE A 72 25.74 2.11 -15.84
N GLY A 73 25.21 2.05 -17.08
CA GLY A 73 25.70 1.16 -18.13
C GLY A 73 27.15 1.45 -18.56
N ASP A 74 27.63 2.67 -18.34
CA ASP A 74 29.02 3.08 -18.56
C ASP A 74 29.97 2.69 -17.40
N GLY A 75 29.44 2.02 -16.37
CA GLY A 75 30.19 1.64 -15.17
C GLY A 75 30.33 2.75 -14.14
N SER A 76 29.89 3.97 -14.44
CA SER A 76 29.91 5.09 -13.49
C SER A 76 28.97 4.81 -12.32
N VAL A 77 29.35 5.29 -11.14
CA VAL A 77 28.60 5.08 -9.90
C VAL A 77 28.18 6.43 -9.34
N VAL A 78 26.88 6.61 -9.14
CA VAL A 78 26.32 7.87 -8.62
C VAL A 78 25.59 7.62 -7.32
N ARG A 79 25.71 8.58 -6.39
CA ARG A 79 25.09 8.52 -5.08
C ARG A 79 23.61 8.92 -5.13
N ILE A 80 22.77 8.12 -4.49
CA ILE A 80 21.37 8.43 -4.21
C ILE A 80 21.34 9.46 -3.07
N LYS A 81 20.64 10.59 -3.28
CA LYS A 81 20.46 11.65 -2.28
C LYS A 81 19.11 11.61 -1.57
N GLY A 82 18.25 10.67 -1.95
CA GLY A 82 17.00 10.41 -1.26
C GLY A 82 16.14 9.40 -2.00
N CYS A 83 15.10 8.91 -1.31
CA CYS A 83 14.07 8.05 -1.88
C CYS A 83 12.71 8.63 -1.55
N GLY A 84 11.79 8.63 -2.52
CA GLY A 84 10.53 9.34 -2.35
C GLY A 84 9.39 8.80 -3.19
N THR A 85 8.30 9.55 -3.13
CA THR A 85 7.08 9.29 -3.91
C THR A 85 6.85 10.45 -4.86
N VAL A 86 6.56 10.14 -6.12
CA VAL A 86 6.12 11.10 -7.14
C VAL A 86 4.62 10.94 -7.33
N LEU A 87 3.88 12.02 -7.21
CA LEU A 87 2.43 12.05 -7.43
C LEU A 87 2.17 12.64 -8.82
N HIS A 88 1.29 11.99 -9.60
CA HIS A 88 0.90 12.48 -10.91
C HIS A 88 -0.61 12.35 -11.13
N GLU A 89 -1.16 13.25 -11.94
CA GLU A 89 -2.56 13.25 -12.34
C GLU A 89 -2.72 12.54 -13.68
N CYS A 90 -3.62 11.55 -13.71
CA CYS A 90 -4.01 10.85 -14.92
C CYS A 90 -4.99 11.71 -15.74
N LYS A 91 -5.16 11.38 -17.03
CA LYS A 91 -6.06 12.13 -17.93
C LYS A 91 -7.53 12.22 -17.47
N ASN A 92 -7.96 11.31 -16.59
CA ASN A 92 -9.29 11.31 -15.99
C ASN A 92 -9.43 12.21 -14.75
N GLY A 93 -8.32 12.77 -14.23
CA GLY A 93 -8.28 13.51 -12.96
C GLY A 93 -7.82 12.66 -11.76
N GLU A 94 -7.58 11.36 -11.95
CA GLU A 94 -7.16 10.43 -10.90
C GLU A 94 -5.70 10.68 -10.51
N HIS A 95 -5.47 10.98 -9.24
CA HIS A 95 -4.12 11.07 -8.69
C HIS A 95 -3.54 9.67 -8.44
N ARG A 96 -2.36 9.39 -9.02
CA ARG A 96 -1.62 8.14 -8.85
C ARG A 96 -0.18 8.40 -8.40
N THR A 97 0.40 7.43 -7.71
CA THR A 97 1.75 7.52 -7.16
C THR A 97 2.73 6.58 -7.81
N LEU A 98 3.95 7.07 -8.04
CA LEU A 98 5.15 6.26 -8.24
C LEU A 98 5.91 6.18 -6.91
N ALA A 99 6.01 4.98 -6.38
CA ALA A 99 6.67 4.68 -5.12
C ALA A 99 8.16 4.40 -5.33
N ASN A 100 8.96 4.55 -4.27
CA ASN A 100 10.38 4.17 -4.24
C ASN A 100 11.18 4.76 -5.41
N VAL A 101 10.99 6.05 -5.66
CA VAL A 101 11.70 6.78 -6.70
C VAL A 101 13.00 7.33 -6.11
N TYR A 102 14.14 7.06 -6.73
CA TYR A 102 15.43 7.58 -6.29
C TYR A 102 15.67 9.00 -6.79
N TYR A 103 16.09 9.87 -5.87
CA TYR A 103 16.54 11.20 -6.20
C TYR A 103 18.04 11.20 -6.47
N ILE A 104 18.39 11.47 -7.73
CA ILE A 104 19.77 11.52 -8.21
C ILE A 104 19.96 12.88 -8.90
N PRO A 105 20.44 13.93 -8.19
CA PRO A 105 20.51 15.27 -8.73
C PRO A 105 21.38 15.42 -9.99
N ARG A 106 22.27 14.47 -10.28
CA ARG A 106 23.07 14.50 -11.51
C ARG A 106 22.35 13.90 -12.73
N LEU A 107 21.21 13.26 -12.52
CA LEU A 107 20.43 12.64 -13.59
C LEU A 107 19.71 13.74 -14.40
N THR A 108 19.84 13.70 -15.72
CA THR A 108 19.26 14.67 -16.65
C THR A 108 17.92 14.23 -17.22
N ALA A 109 17.69 12.92 -17.34
CA ALA A 109 16.42 12.34 -17.77
C ALA A 109 15.73 11.59 -16.63
N ASN A 110 14.41 11.76 -16.47
CA ASN A 110 13.65 10.94 -15.53
C ASN A 110 13.42 9.55 -16.12
N ILE A 111 13.57 8.52 -15.31
CA ILE A 111 13.51 7.12 -15.75
C ILE A 111 12.41 6.40 -14.99
N LEU A 112 11.50 5.78 -15.73
CA LEU A 112 10.47 4.90 -15.22
C LEU A 112 10.87 3.45 -15.52
N SER A 113 11.49 2.79 -14.54
CA SER A 113 11.81 1.36 -14.63
C SER A 113 10.58 0.50 -14.92
N ILE A 114 10.61 -0.22 -16.04
CA ILE A 114 9.57 -1.19 -16.40
C ILE A 114 9.60 -2.40 -15.46
N GLY A 115 10.80 -2.84 -15.04
CA GLY A 115 10.94 -3.94 -14.07
C GLY A 115 10.26 -3.62 -12.74
N GLN A 116 10.43 -2.40 -12.22
CA GLN A 116 9.76 -1.97 -10.99
C GLN A 116 8.23 -1.86 -11.16
N LEU A 117 7.74 -1.49 -12.35
CA LEU A 117 6.29 -1.53 -12.64
C LEU A 117 5.76 -2.97 -12.63
N ASP A 118 6.49 -3.91 -13.24
CA ASP A 118 6.12 -5.33 -13.24
C ASP A 118 6.06 -5.90 -11.82
N GLU A 119 7.05 -5.60 -10.96
CA GLU A 119 7.04 -5.96 -9.53
C GLU A 119 5.83 -5.39 -8.75
N CYS A 120 5.28 -4.28 -9.22
CA CYS A 120 4.07 -3.67 -8.67
C CYS A 120 2.78 -4.24 -9.26
N GLY A 121 2.86 -5.24 -10.13
CA GLY A 121 1.72 -5.92 -10.76
C GLY A 121 1.16 -5.21 -11.99
N TYR A 122 1.90 -4.26 -12.58
CA TYR A 122 1.51 -3.65 -13.84
C TYR A 122 1.94 -4.53 -15.01
N GLN A 123 1.06 -4.69 -16.00
CA GLN A 123 1.36 -5.44 -17.21
C GLN A 123 1.84 -4.48 -18.30
N VAL A 124 3.01 -4.73 -18.87
CA VAL A 124 3.57 -3.94 -19.97
C VAL A 124 3.65 -4.79 -21.24
N HIS A 125 3.05 -4.32 -22.31
CA HIS A 125 3.06 -4.99 -23.61
C HIS A 125 3.55 -4.03 -24.70
N ILE A 126 4.59 -4.43 -25.42
CA ILE A 126 5.19 -3.64 -26.51
C ILE A 126 4.96 -4.39 -27.81
N ASP A 127 4.22 -3.80 -28.73
CA ASP A 127 3.98 -4.37 -30.06
C ASP A 127 3.65 -3.26 -31.07
N GLN A 128 4.03 -3.48 -32.33
CA GLN A 128 3.85 -2.53 -33.44
C GLN A 128 4.33 -1.10 -33.12
N GLY A 129 5.42 -0.96 -32.37
CA GLY A 129 5.96 0.35 -31.97
C GLY A 129 5.11 1.10 -30.93
N VAL A 130 4.24 0.40 -30.20
CA VAL A 130 3.40 0.97 -29.13
C VAL A 130 3.59 0.18 -27.84
N MET A 131 3.98 0.88 -26.77
CA MET A 131 4.01 0.33 -25.40
C MET A 131 2.67 0.62 -24.71
N ARG A 132 2.05 -0.41 -24.14
CA ARG A 132 0.81 -0.34 -23.37
C ARG A 132 1.05 -0.79 -21.94
N ILE A 133 0.64 0.01 -20.97
CA ILE A 133 0.75 -0.29 -19.53
C ILE A 133 -0.67 -0.47 -18.98
N ARG A 134 -0.92 -1.61 -18.33
CA ARG A 134 -2.19 -1.92 -17.66
C ARG A 134 -1.99 -2.15 -16.17
N ASP A 135 -2.97 -1.82 -15.35
CA ASP A 135 -2.98 -2.26 -13.94
C ASP A 135 -3.34 -3.74 -13.79
N ALA A 136 -3.27 -4.23 -12.55
CA ALA A 136 -3.56 -5.61 -12.19
C ALA A 136 -5.01 -6.03 -12.51
N ASP A 137 -5.95 -5.08 -12.62
CA ASP A 137 -7.34 -5.34 -13.01
C ASP A 137 -7.52 -5.32 -14.55
N GLY A 138 -6.43 -5.13 -15.31
CA GLY A 138 -6.41 -5.11 -16.78
C GLY A 138 -6.79 -3.74 -17.38
N ARG A 139 -7.00 -2.70 -16.57
CA ARG A 139 -7.33 -1.36 -17.07
C ARG A 139 -6.12 -0.72 -17.73
N LEU A 140 -6.28 -0.23 -18.96
CA LEU A 140 -5.23 0.48 -19.69
C LEU A 140 -4.96 1.85 -19.06
N LEU A 141 -3.71 2.08 -18.65
CA LEU A 141 -3.27 3.32 -18.00
C LEU A 141 -2.52 4.24 -18.95
N ALA A 142 -1.62 3.67 -19.74
CA ALA A 142 -0.80 4.41 -20.68
C ALA A 142 -0.70 3.68 -22.02
N LYS A 143 -0.72 4.46 -23.10
CA LYS A 143 -0.40 4.03 -24.45
C LYS A 143 0.63 5.00 -25.00
N VAL A 144 1.86 4.52 -25.17
CA VAL A 144 3.01 5.34 -25.56
C VAL A 144 3.52 4.86 -26.92
N CYS A 145 3.53 5.76 -27.89
CA CYS A 145 4.09 5.49 -29.21
C CYS A 145 5.61 5.66 -29.17
N ARG A 146 6.33 4.82 -29.90
CA ARG A 146 7.78 4.92 -30.06
C ARG A 146 8.14 6.24 -30.74
N GLY A 147 9.01 7.01 -30.11
CA GLY A 147 9.52 8.27 -30.65
C GLY A 147 10.55 8.08 -31.77
N PRO A 148 10.99 9.19 -32.41
CA PRO A 148 12.00 9.16 -33.48
C PRO A 148 13.35 8.55 -33.04
N THR A 149 13.73 8.77 -31.78
CA THR A 149 14.94 8.20 -31.15
C THR A 149 14.76 6.75 -30.72
N ARG A 150 13.64 6.11 -31.09
CA ARG A 150 13.24 4.75 -30.70
C ARG A 150 12.94 4.56 -29.21
N LEU A 151 13.00 5.63 -28.41
CA LEU A 151 12.61 5.62 -27.01
C LEU A 151 11.09 5.74 -26.83
N TYR A 152 10.58 5.21 -25.73
CA TYR A 152 9.21 5.42 -25.28
C TYR A 152 9.23 6.46 -24.17
N MET A 153 8.62 7.62 -24.42
CA MET A 153 8.55 8.70 -23.45
C MET A 153 7.12 8.91 -22.99
N LEU A 154 6.93 8.94 -21.68
CA LEU A 154 5.66 9.19 -21.04
C LEU A 154 5.69 10.58 -20.41
N GLU A 155 4.70 11.40 -20.76
CA GLU A 155 4.45 12.66 -20.08
C GLU A 155 3.53 12.41 -18.87
N LEU A 156 4.05 12.71 -17.69
CA LEU A 156 3.35 12.68 -16.42
C LEU A 156 3.05 14.12 -16.00
N HIS A 157 1.78 14.43 -15.76
CA HIS A 157 1.40 15.68 -15.11
C HIS A 157 1.69 15.54 -13.62
N ILE A 158 2.84 16.05 -13.17
CA ILE A 158 3.23 16.02 -11.77
C ILE A 158 2.21 16.81 -10.95
N ALA A 159 1.55 16.13 -10.03
CA ALA A 159 0.52 16.68 -9.18
C ALA A 159 1.09 16.96 -7.79
N ARG A 160 0.59 18.02 -7.14
CA ARG A 160 0.86 18.26 -5.72
C ARG A 160 -0.26 17.65 -4.88
N PRO A 161 0.05 16.98 -3.76
CA PRO A 161 -0.99 16.50 -2.86
C PRO A 161 -1.79 17.70 -2.36
N MET A 162 -3.11 17.56 -2.30
CA MET A 162 -3.95 18.66 -1.82
C MET A 162 -3.78 18.84 -0.32
N CYS A 163 -4.09 20.03 0.19
CA CYS A 163 -4.16 20.29 1.62
C CYS A 163 -5.61 20.14 2.11
N LEU A 164 -5.85 19.29 3.10
CA LEU A 164 -7.19 19.09 3.68
C LEU A 164 -7.80 20.39 4.20
N ALA A 165 -6.98 21.31 4.72
CA ALA A 165 -7.46 22.60 5.23
C ALA A 165 -8.12 23.45 4.12
N ALA A 166 -7.63 23.37 2.88
CA ALA A 166 -8.17 24.11 1.75
C ALA A 166 -9.57 23.64 1.32
N HIS A 167 -9.94 22.40 1.65
CA HIS A 167 -11.21 21.77 1.26
C HIS A 167 -12.10 21.40 2.45
N ALA A 168 -11.84 21.92 3.65
CA ALA A 168 -12.61 21.59 4.85
C ALA A 168 -14.11 21.96 4.78
N GLY A 169 -14.45 22.88 3.86
CA GLY A 169 -15.83 23.27 3.54
C GLY A 169 -16.62 22.22 2.76
N GLU A 170 -15.94 21.33 2.03
CA GLU A 170 -16.56 20.30 1.21
C GLU A 170 -16.90 19.05 2.05
N ASP A 171 -18.13 18.55 1.91
CA ASP A 171 -18.60 17.43 2.73
C ASP A 171 -17.80 16.14 2.48
N ALA A 172 -17.34 15.89 1.25
CA ALA A 172 -16.53 14.72 0.94
C ALA A 172 -15.22 14.70 1.75
N TRP A 173 -14.51 15.82 1.78
CA TRP A 173 -13.26 15.99 2.53
C TRP A 173 -13.48 15.95 4.04
N ARG A 174 -14.56 16.58 4.51
CA ARG A 174 -14.96 16.53 5.91
C ARG A 174 -15.23 15.09 6.36
N TRP A 175 -16.00 14.33 5.60
CA TRP A 175 -16.30 12.94 5.92
C TRP A 175 -15.10 12.01 5.76
N HIS A 176 -14.23 12.27 4.77
CA HIS A 176 -12.95 11.60 4.66
C HIS A 176 -12.11 11.77 5.94
N ALA A 177 -12.01 12.98 6.47
CA ALA A 177 -11.30 13.26 7.72
C ALA A 177 -11.98 12.63 8.94
N ARG A 178 -13.33 12.67 9.03
CA ARG A 178 -14.11 12.00 10.08
C ARG A 178 -13.97 10.48 10.07
N PHE A 179 -13.78 9.87 8.91
CA PHE A 179 -13.55 8.43 8.74
C PHE A 179 -12.07 8.03 8.74
N GLY A 180 -11.19 8.84 9.36
CA GLY A 180 -9.78 8.46 9.48
C GLY A 180 -9.11 8.29 8.13
N HIS A 181 -9.46 9.15 7.18
CA HIS A 181 -8.87 9.19 5.85
C HIS A 181 -9.16 7.97 4.97
N ILE A 182 -10.26 7.24 5.17
CA ILE A 182 -10.66 6.13 4.27
C ILE A 182 -10.75 6.59 2.81
N ASN A 183 -10.53 5.69 1.85
CA ASN A 183 -10.60 6.06 0.44
C ASN A 183 -12.00 6.59 0.05
N PHE A 184 -12.04 7.54 -0.87
CA PHE A 184 -13.29 8.18 -1.30
C PHE A 184 -14.26 7.20 -1.95
N THR A 185 -13.75 6.18 -2.64
CA THR A 185 -14.56 5.11 -3.24
C THR A 185 -15.41 4.38 -2.20
N ALA A 186 -14.83 3.96 -1.08
CA ALA A 186 -15.53 3.29 0.01
C ALA A 186 -16.49 4.25 0.71
N LEU A 187 -16.10 5.51 0.92
CA LEU A 187 -16.94 6.52 1.55
C LEU A 187 -18.21 6.80 0.72
N ARG A 188 -18.04 7.01 -0.59
CA ARG A 188 -19.14 7.17 -1.54
C ARG A 188 -20.01 5.93 -1.63
N LYS A 189 -19.41 4.74 -1.67
CA LYS A 189 -20.14 3.47 -1.64
C LYS A 189 -21.03 3.38 -0.42
N MET A 190 -20.51 3.68 0.76
CA MET A 190 -21.27 3.64 2.01
C MET A 190 -22.48 4.59 2.00
N GLY A 191 -22.34 5.79 1.45
CA GLY A 191 -23.44 6.75 1.33
C GLY A 191 -24.49 6.31 0.30
N ARG A 192 -24.05 5.84 -0.87
CA ARG A 192 -24.95 5.42 -1.96
C ARG A 192 -25.73 4.15 -1.67
N GLU A 193 -25.08 3.16 -1.06
CA GLU A 193 -25.68 1.86 -0.76
C GLU A 193 -26.32 1.83 0.65
N ASN A 194 -26.42 2.98 1.33
CA ASN A 194 -27.00 3.09 2.68
C ASN A 194 -26.39 2.10 3.71
N LEU A 195 -25.10 1.79 3.57
CA LEU A 195 -24.38 0.86 4.46
C LEU A 195 -24.14 1.45 5.86
N VAL A 196 -24.26 2.78 5.97
CA VAL A 196 -24.19 3.52 7.23
C VAL A 196 -25.32 4.56 7.25
N ARG A 197 -25.88 4.81 8.43
CA ARG A 197 -26.93 5.81 8.62
C ARG A 197 -26.32 7.19 8.83
N CYS A 198 -26.97 8.21 8.26
CA CYS A 198 -26.61 9.62 8.40
C CYS A 198 -25.28 10.02 7.73
N LEU A 199 -24.87 9.31 6.67
CA LEU A 199 -23.82 9.76 5.76
C LEU A 199 -24.48 10.35 4.51
N PRO A 200 -24.25 11.63 4.17
CA PRO A 200 -24.78 12.19 2.93
C PRO A 200 -24.19 11.47 1.70
N VAL A 201 -24.90 11.56 0.58
CA VAL A 201 -24.34 11.11 -0.71
C VAL A 201 -23.23 12.08 -1.10
N LEU A 202 -22.02 11.56 -1.26
CA LEU A 202 -20.83 12.36 -1.54
C LEU A 202 -20.49 12.33 -3.03
N GLU A 203 -19.94 13.45 -3.48
CA GLU A 203 -19.36 13.58 -4.82
C GLU A 203 -18.10 12.73 -4.99
N GLN A 204 -17.74 12.47 -6.24
CA GLN A 204 -16.54 11.73 -6.57
C GLN A 204 -15.33 12.65 -6.45
N VAL A 205 -14.40 12.29 -5.57
CA VAL A 205 -13.13 12.98 -5.42
C VAL A 205 -12.03 12.05 -5.92
N GLU A 206 -11.33 12.48 -6.98
CA GLU A 206 -10.25 11.71 -7.62
C GLU A 206 -8.85 12.10 -7.13
N LYS A 207 -8.79 13.01 -6.15
CA LYS A 207 -7.57 13.62 -5.62
C LYS A 207 -7.12 12.97 -4.31
N THR A 208 -5.82 12.98 -4.04
CA THR A 208 -5.21 12.38 -2.84
C THR A 208 -4.61 13.43 -1.89
N TYR A 209 -4.73 13.18 -0.59
CA TYR A 209 -4.17 14.01 0.48
C TYR A 209 -2.79 13.53 0.94
N GLU A 210 -1.89 14.45 1.27
CA GLU A 210 -0.49 14.13 1.62
C GLU A 210 -0.36 13.15 2.80
N ALA A 211 -1.15 13.33 3.87
CA ALA A 211 -1.10 12.42 5.01
C ALA A 211 -1.59 11.01 4.65
N CYS A 212 -2.48 10.88 3.66
CA CYS A 212 -2.92 9.58 3.16
C CYS A 212 -1.79 8.87 2.41
N LEU A 213 -1.06 9.60 1.57
CA LEU A 213 0.07 9.05 0.82
C LEU A 213 1.16 8.56 1.78
N ALA A 214 1.54 9.40 2.74
CA ALA A 214 2.56 9.06 3.73
C ALA A 214 2.14 7.91 4.67
N GLY A 215 0.85 7.84 5.05
CA GLY A 215 0.37 6.86 6.02
C GLY A 215 -0.07 5.52 5.41
N LYS A 216 -0.43 5.48 4.11
CA LYS A 216 -1.03 4.29 3.47
C LYS A 216 -0.19 3.69 2.35
N HIS A 217 1.06 4.12 2.21
CA HIS A 217 2.01 3.48 1.30
C HIS A 217 2.08 1.97 1.62
N ARG A 218 1.76 1.12 0.65
CA ARG A 218 1.73 -0.35 0.82
C ARG A 218 2.96 -1.00 0.21
N ARG A 219 3.45 -2.05 0.85
CA ARG A 219 4.32 -3.05 0.23
C ARG A 219 3.47 -3.99 -0.63
N SER A 220 4.03 -4.55 -1.71
CA SER A 220 3.31 -5.42 -2.65
C SER A 220 2.60 -6.59 -1.94
N PRO A 221 1.38 -6.95 -2.37
CA PRO A 221 0.64 -8.07 -1.77
C PRO A 221 1.28 -9.41 -2.15
N PHE A 222 1.31 -10.35 -1.20
CA PHE A 222 1.70 -11.74 -1.46
C PHE A 222 0.47 -12.56 -1.91
N PRO A 223 0.65 -13.63 -2.71
CA PRO A 223 -0.45 -14.45 -3.21
C PRO A 223 -1.28 -15.06 -2.08
N GLN A 224 -2.61 -14.97 -2.19
CA GLN A 224 -3.51 -15.62 -1.25
C GLN A 224 -3.66 -17.10 -1.58
N GLN A 225 -3.39 -17.97 -0.60
CA GLN A 225 -4.06 -19.26 -0.54
C GLN A 225 -5.41 -19.08 0.15
N ALA A 226 -6.49 -19.54 -0.50
CA ALA A 226 -7.82 -19.51 0.06
C ALA A 226 -7.91 -20.55 1.19
N LEU A 227 -7.84 -20.08 2.44
CA LEU A 227 -8.25 -20.89 3.58
C LEU A 227 -9.78 -20.80 3.74
N HIS A 228 -10.36 -21.89 4.24
CA HIS A 228 -11.75 -21.98 4.64
C HIS A 228 -12.15 -20.76 5.49
N ARG A 229 -13.27 -20.12 5.13
CA ARG A 229 -13.81 -18.97 5.85
C ARG A 229 -14.90 -19.42 6.81
N ALA A 230 -14.90 -18.85 8.02
CA ALA A 230 -15.97 -19.02 8.98
C ALA A 230 -17.34 -18.66 8.39
N THR A 231 -18.34 -19.47 8.75
CA THR A 231 -19.74 -19.35 8.32
C THR A 231 -20.61 -18.61 9.34
N ARG A 232 -20.13 -18.51 10.59
CA ARG A 232 -20.84 -17.79 11.66
C ARG A 232 -19.89 -16.94 12.53
N PRO A 233 -20.41 -15.89 13.19
CA PRO A 233 -19.67 -15.16 14.21
C PRO A 233 -19.15 -16.09 15.32
N LEU A 234 -17.94 -15.79 15.82
CA LEU A 234 -17.20 -16.52 16.84
C LEU A 234 -16.85 -17.98 16.48
N GLU A 235 -16.98 -18.39 15.22
CA GLU A 235 -16.44 -19.68 14.80
C GLU A 235 -14.90 -19.68 14.87
N LEU A 236 -14.27 -18.59 14.42
CA LEU A 236 -12.83 -18.39 14.43
C LEU A 236 -12.50 -16.92 14.73
N LEU A 237 -11.66 -16.69 15.74
CA LEU A 237 -11.02 -15.40 15.99
C LEU A 237 -9.54 -15.45 15.59
N HIS A 238 -9.08 -14.46 14.85
CA HIS A 238 -7.67 -14.22 14.57
C HIS A 238 -7.12 -13.20 15.56
N GLY A 239 -6.05 -13.53 16.27
CA GLY A 239 -5.35 -12.64 17.17
C GLY A 239 -3.92 -12.35 16.73
N ASP A 240 -3.47 -11.13 16.95
CA ASP A 240 -2.08 -10.72 16.77
C ASP A 240 -1.73 -9.53 17.67
N LEU A 241 -0.51 -9.53 18.21
CA LEU A 241 0.00 -8.51 19.12
C LEU A 241 1.02 -7.63 18.39
N CYS A 242 0.77 -6.32 18.37
CA CYS A 242 1.65 -5.34 17.75
C CYS A 242 2.40 -4.52 18.80
N GLY A 243 3.73 -4.48 18.69
CA GLY A 243 4.61 -3.66 19.52
C GLY A 243 5.97 -4.33 19.74
N PRO A 244 6.84 -3.75 20.59
CA PRO A 244 6.64 -2.51 21.34
C PRO A 244 6.64 -1.26 20.44
N ILE A 245 5.79 -0.29 20.75
CA ILE A 245 5.69 1.01 20.06
C ILE A 245 6.32 2.08 20.95
N SER A 246 7.10 2.96 20.33
CA SER A 246 7.74 4.12 20.97
C SER A 246 7.30 5.42 20.27
N PRO A 247 6.97 6.49 21.02
CA PRO A 247 6.91 6.56 22.49
C PRO A 247 5.72 5.77 23.07
N PRO A 248 5.73 5.41 24.38
CA PRO A 248 4.55 4.85 25.03
C PRO A 248 3.38 5.85 25.01
N THR A 249 2.16 5.34 25.12
CA THR A 249 0.98 6.19 25.32
C THR A 249 1.05 6.93 26.66
N PRO A 250 0.27 8.01 26.88
CA PRO A 250 0.18 8.66 28.19
C PRO A 250 -0.16 7.69 29.35
N SER A 251 -0.92 6.63 29.07
CA SER A 251 -1.25 5.59 30.05
C SER A 251 -0.20 4.46 30.15
N GLY A 252 0.99 4.63 29.57
CA GLY A 252 2.09 3.66 29.65
C GLY A 252 1.95 2.44 28.74
N ASN A 253 0.93 2.37 27.87
CA ASN A 253 0.80 1.28 26.90
C ASN A 253 1.93 1.32 25.86
N ARG A 254 2.42 0.13 25.51
CA ARG A 254 3.48 -0.09 24.51
C ARG A 254 3.07 -1.08 23.42
N PHE A 255 1.97 -1.78 23.61
CA PHE A 255 1.47 -2.78 22.68
C PHE A 255 -0.02 -2.57 22.43
N PHE A 256 -0.51 -3.06 21.29
CA PHE A 256 -1.94 -3.27 21.09
C PHE A 256 -2.19 -4.67 20.55
N LEU A 257 -3.24 -5.32 21.07
CA LEU A 257 -3.73 -6.61 20.59
C LEU A 257 -4.94 -6.35 19.70
N LEU A 258 -4.96 -6.94 18.50
CA LEU A 258 -6.19 -7.04 17.70
C LEU A 258 -6.76 -8.46 17.78
N LEU A 259 -8.08 -8.54 17.90
CA LEU A 259 -8.85 -9.76 17.69
C LEU A 259 -9.84 -9.52 16.56
N VAL A 260 -9.83 -10.37 15.53
CA VAL A 260 -10.65 -10.21 14.32
C VAL A 260 -11.52 -11.45 14.14
N ASP A 261 -12.83 -11.26 14.14
CA ASP A 261 -13.79 -12.31 13.79
C ASP A 261 -13.70 -12.65 12.30
N ASP A 262 -13.49 -13.93 11.97
CA ASP A 262 -13.25 -14.34 10.58
C ASP A 262 -14.50 -14.18 9.69
N TYR A 263 -15.70 -14.38 10.26
CA TYR A 263 -16.97 -14.22 9.55
C TYR A 263 -17.27 -12.75 9.24
N SER A 264 -17.48 -11.96 10.29
CA SER A 264 -17.95 -10.56 10.22
C SER A 264 -16.83 -9.57 9.94
N ARG A 265 -15.56 -9.95 10.17
CA ARG A 265 -14.40 -9.04 10.18
C ARG A 265 -14.46 -7.98 11.28
N PHE A 266 -15.38 -8.13 12.24
CA PHE A 266 -15.46 -7.25 13.38
C PHE A 266 -14.18 -7.38 14.20
N THR A 267 -13.59 -6.23 14.53
CA THR A 267 -12.29 -6.16 15.18
C THR A 267 -12.42 -5.57 16.57
N TRP A 268 -11.89 -6.24 17.57
CA TRP A 268 -11.66 -5.71 18.90
C TRP A 268 -10.19 -5.32 19.06
N ILE A 269 -9.95 -4.36 19.94
CA ILE A 269 -8.60 -3.87 20.27
C ILE A 269 -8.45 -3.77 21.78
N ALA A 270 -7.26 -4.10 22.27
CA ALA A 270 -6.83 -3.81 23.63
C ALA A 270 -5.45 -3.15 23.62
N LEU A 271 -5.28 -2.05 24.35
CA LEU A 271 -3.96 -1.45 24.60
C LEU A 271 -3.34 -2.11 25.83
N LEU A 272 -2.04 -2.39 25.76
CA LEU A 272 -1.33 -3.16 26.78
C LEU A 272 0.02 -2.51 27.13
N PRO A 273 0.38 -2.38 28.42
CA PRO A 273 1.71 -1.98 28.85
C PRO A 273 2.79 -3.02 28.53
N THR A 274 2.45 -4.31 28.66
CA THR A 274 3.33 -5.45 28.43
C THR A 274 2.61 -6.53 27.63
N LYS A 275 3.37 -7.38 26.92
CA LYS A 275 2.82 -8.48 26.12
C LYS A 275 2.11 -9.54 26.97
N ASP A 276 2.53 -9.74 28.22
CA ASP A 276 1.94 -10.72 29.14
C ASP A 276 0.49 -10.39 29.55
N GLY A 277 0.03 -9.17 29.27
CA GLY A 277 -1.36 -8.78 29.43
C GLY A 277 -2.31 -9.35 28.36
N ALA A 278 -1.79 -9.89 27.25
CA ALA A 278 -2.59 -10.33 26.12
C ALA A 278 -3.60 -11.45 26.47
N PRO A 279 -3.24 -12.53 27.20
CA PRO A 279 -4.20 -13.55 27.64
C PRO A 279 -5.38 -12.95 28.40
N THR A 280 -5.12 -12.08 29.36
CA THR A 280 -6.16 -11.43 30.16
C THR A 280 -7.09 -10.57 29.31
N ALA A 281 -6.54 -9.84 28.33
CA ALA A 281 -7.33 -9.07 27.39
C ALA A 281 -8.21 -9.96 26.49
N ILE A 282 -7.67 -11.08 25.99
CA ILE A 282 -8.43 -12.06 25.20
C ILE A 282 -9.60 -12.61 26.00
N LYS A 283 -9.36 -13.07 27.23
CA LYS A 283 -10.41 -13.59 28.13
C LYS A 283 -11.56 -12.58 28.30
N ARG A 284 -11.22 -11.30 28.54
CA ARG A 284 -12.21 -10.23 28.70
C ARG A 284 -13.01 -9.97 27.42
N ILE A 285 -12.33 -9.88 26.28
CA ILE A 285 -12.97 -9.63 24.98
C ILE A 285 -13.86 -10.81 24.60
N GLN A 286 -13.37 -12.05 24.76
CA GLN A 286 -14.14 -13.27 24.52
C GLN A 286 -15.42 -13.26 25.35
N ALA A 287 -15.32 -13.11 26.67
CA ALA A 287 -16.49 -13.12 27.56
C ALA A 287 -17.53 -12.06 27.16
N ALA A 288 -17.09 -10.85 26.80
CA ALA A 288 -17.99 -9.79 26.34
C ALA A 288 -18.63 -10.10 24.97
N ALA A 289 -17.85 -10.65 24.03
CA ALA A 289 -18.33 -11.00 22.70
C ALA A 289 -19.32 -12.18 22.73
N GLU A 290 -19.05 -13.21 23.53
CA GLU A 290 -19.94 -14.35 23.72
C GLU A 290 -21.25 -13.91 24.37
N ARG A 291 -21.19 -13.13 25.46
CA ARG A 291 -22.39 -12.60 26.13
C ARG A 291 -23.25 -11.76 25.19
N LYS A 292 -22.63 -10.94 24.34
CA LYS A 292 -23.35 -10.06 23.41
C LYS A 292 -23.98 -10.81 22.24
N SER A 293 -23.30 -11.83 21.72
CA SER A 293 -23.75 -12.57 20.53
C SER A 293 -24.60 -13.79 20.84
N GLY A 294 -24.56 -14.28 22.09
CA GLY A 294 -25.13 -15.57 22.48
C GLY A 294 -24.38 -16.78 21.91
N LYS A 295 -23.25 -16.58 21.23
CA LYS A 295 -22.45 -17.64 20.60
C LYS A 295 -21.19 -17.88 21.41
N LYS A 296 -20.72 -19.14 21.42
CA LYS A 296 -19.43 -19.52 22.01
C LYS A 296 -18.32 -19.46 20.99
N LEU A 297 -17.12 -19.09 21.44
CA LEU A 297 -15.91 -19.11 20.63
C LEU A 297 -15.54 -20.55 20.26
N GLY A 298 -15.43 -20.84 18.97
CA GLY A 298 -15.05 -22.16 18.46
C GLY A 298 -13.54 -22.37 18.42
N ALA A 299 -12.82 -21.44 17.77
CA ALA A 299 -11.39 -21.51 17.63
C ALA A 299 -10.73 -20.13 17.77
N LEU A 300 -9.50 -20.13 18.32
CA LEU A 300 -8.65 -18.97 18.41
C LEU A 300 -7.35 -19.24 17.66
N ARG A 301 -7.11 -18.48 16.59
CA ARG A 301 -5.87 -18.50 15.81
C ARG A 301 -4.94 -17.37 16.19
N THR A 302 -3.73 -17.70 16.62
CA THR A 302 -2.66 -16.74 16.94
C THR A 302 -1.36 -17.21 16.33
N ASP A 303 -0.34 -16.35 16.38
CA ASP A 303 1.03 -16.81 16.19
C ASP A 303 1.50 -17.64 17.40
N ARG A 304 2.79 -18.04 17.36
CA ARG A 304 3.45 -18.78 18.44
C ARG A 304 4.11 -17.86 19.47
N GLY A 305 3.65 -16.62 19.61
CA GLY A 305 4.12 -15.69 20.65
C GLY A 305 4.03 -16.33 22.04
N GLY A 306 5.04 -16.10 22.88
CA GLY A 306 5.13 -16.70 24.21
C GLY A 306 3.93 -16.39 25.11
N GLU A 307 3.32 -15.22 24.90
CA GLU A 307 2.08 -14.80 25.55
C GLU A 307 0.88 -15.69 25.19
N PHE A 308 0.86 -16.28 24.00
CA PHE A 308 -0.25 -17.11 23.51
C PHE A 308 -0.03 -18.61 23.71
N THR A 309 1.20 -19.02 24.03
CA THR A 309 1.58 -20.42 24.27
C THR A 309 1.77 -20.75 25.75
N ALA A 310 1.57 -19.78 26.64
CA ALA A 310 1.63 -20.00 28.09
C ALA A 310 0.62 -21.07 28.55
N ALA A 311 1.06 -22.00 29.41
CA ALA A 311 0.27 -23.14 29.87
C ALA A 311 -1.11 -22.73 30.41
N HIS A 312 -1.15 -21.76 31.33
CA HIS A 312 -2.39 -21.24 31.92
C HIS A 312 -3.41 -20.69 30.91
N PHE A 313 -2.97 -20.26 29.72
CA PHE A 313 -3.85 -19.78 28.67
C PHE A 313 -4.33 -20.93 27.78
N THR A 314 -3.47 -21.90 27.53
CA THR A 314 -3.83 -23.16 26.88
C THR A 314 -4.88 -23.92 27.69
N ASP A 315 -4.68 -24.06 29.00
CA ASP A 315 -5.60 -24.74 29.91
C ASP A 315 -6.96 -24.06 29.93
N TYR A 316 -6.99 -22.72 30.04
CA TYR A 316 -8.21 -21.94 29.95
C TYR A 316 -8.98 -22.18 28.64
N CYS A 317 -8.28 -22.26 27.50
CA CYS A 317 -8.95 -22.52 26.22
C CYS A 317 -9.49 -23.96 26.17
N ALA A 318 -8.75 -24.94 26.70
CA ALA A 318 -9.18 -26.33 26.77
C ALA A 318 -10.43 -26.50 27.65
N GLU A 319 -10.47 -25.85 28.81
CA GLU A 319 -11.62 -25.85 29.73
C GLU A 319 -12.91 -25.33 29.06
N LEU A 320 -12.77 -24.34 28.17
CA LEU A 320 -13.90 -23.77 27.42
C LEU A 320 -14.19 -24.50 26.10
N GLY A 321 -13.41 -25.53 25.75
CA GLY A 321 -13.52 -26.23 24.48
C GLY A 321 -13.11 -25.38 23.26
N VAL A 322 -12.35 -24.30 23.46
CA VAL A 322 -11.85 -23.43 22.39
C VAL A 322 -10.65 -24.08 21.72
N ARG A 323 -10.76 -24.42 20.45
CA ARG A 323 -9.66 -24.98 19.67
C ARG A 323 -8.55 -23.93 19.47
N ARG A 324 -7.32 -24.28 19.82
CA ARG A 324 -6.14 -23.43 19.57
C ARG A 324 -5.55 -23.74 18.21
N GLU A 325 -5.44 -22.71 17.38
CA GLU A 325 -4.79 -22.79 16.07
C GLU A 325 -3.54 -21.91 16.11
N LEU A 326 -2.36 -22.52 16.09
CA LEU A 326 -1.10 -21.78 16.08
C LEU A 326 -0.53 -21.76 14.67
N THR A 327 -0.18 -20.59 14.15
CA THR A 327 0.51 -20.55 12.86
C THR A 327 1.88 -21.20 12.94
N ALA A 328 2.35 -21.73 11.82
CA ALA A 328 3.71 -22.23 11.71
C ALA A 328 4.71 -21.08 11.92
N PRO A 329 5.89 -21.35 12.51
CA PRO A 329 6.97 -20.37 12.56
C PRO A 329 7.28 -19.89 11.15
N TYR A 330 7.56 -18.59 11.01
CA TYR A 330 7.92 -17.96 9.72
C TYR A 330 6.86 -18.08 8.60
N SER A 331 5.60 -18.38 8.94
CA SER A 331 4.48 -18.45 8.00
C SER A 331 3.37 -17.40 8.29
N PRO A 332 3.70 -16.09 8.25
CA PRO A 332 2.75 -15.00 8.53
C PRO A 332 1.45 -15.10 7.69
N GLN A 333 1.54 -15.65 6.49
CA GLN A 333 0.43 -15.84 5.56
C GLN A 333 -0.75 -16.62 6.19
N GLN A 334 -0.48 -17.52 7.15
CA GLN A 334 -1.52 -18.33 7.82
C GLN A 334 -2.43 -17.49 8.74
N ASN A 335 -2.00 -16.30 9.13
CA ASN A 335 -2.79 -15.32 9.88
C ASN A 335 -3.07 -14.03 9.07
N GLY A 336 -3.03 -14.10 7.74
CA GLY A 336 -3.14 -12.93 6.86
C GLY A 336 -4.42 -12.09 7.03
N VAL A 337 -5.44 -12.60 7.73
CA VAL A 337 -6.63 -11.83 8.13
C VAL A 337 -6.27 -10.69 9.09
N VAL A 338 -5.64 -11.02 10.22
CA VAL A 338 -5.31 -10.02 11.24
C VAL A 338 -4.12 -9.18 10.82
N GLU A 339 -3.16 -9.73 10.07
CA GLU A 339 -2.04 -8.95 9.53
C GLU A 339 -2.50 -7.82 8.61
N ARG A 340 -3.41 -8.10 7.67
CA ARG A 340 -3.99 -7.06 6.81
C ARG A 340 -4.81 -6.06 7.62
N LYS A 341 -5.45 -6.51 8.70
CA LYS A 341 -6.15 -5.61 9.61
C LYS A 341 -5.16 -4.70 10.34
N ASN A 342 -4.04 -5.22 10.85
CA ASN A 342 -2.97 -4.47 11.48
C ASN A 342 -2.42 -3.40 10.53
N GLN A 343 -2.11 -3.76 9.28
CA GLN A 343 -1.68 -2.78 8.27
C GLN A 343 -2.72 -1.67 8.06
N SER A 344 -4.00 -2.01 8.00
CA SER A 344 -5.09 -1.04 7.82
C SER A 344 -5.23 -0.10 9.03
N VAL A 345 -5.16 -0.65 10.24
CA VAL A 345 -5.25 0.09 11.51
C VAL A 345 -4.06 1.02 11.67
N VAL A 346 -2.83 0.51 11.50
CA VAL A 346 -1.59 1.30 11.62
C VAL A 346 -1.54 2.40 10.56
N GLY A 347 -1.88 2.09 9.30
CA GLY A 347 -1.88 3.09 8.23
C GLY A 347 -2.91 4.19 8.47
N MET A 348 -4.11 3.84 8.93
CA MET A 348 -5.15 4.80 9.31
C MET A 348 -4.73 5.66 10.52
N ALA A 349 -4.16 5.06 11.56
CA ALA A 349 -3.65 5.77 12.73
C ALA A 349 -2.57 6.79 12.35
N ARG A 350 -1.59 6.38 11.51
CA ARG A 350 -0.54 7.28 11.00
C ARG A 350 -1.12 8.46 10.22
N CYS A 351 -2.13 8.22 9.37
CA CYS A 351 -2.81 9.29 8.64
C CYS A 351 -3.43 10.30 9.59
N MET A 352 -4.19 9.83 10.59
CA MET A 352 -4.88 10.71 11.54
C MET A 352 -3.90 11.53 12.38
N LEU A 353 -2.82 10.91 12.87
CA LEU A 353 -1.78 11.60 13.62
C LEU A 353 -1.10 12.68 12.77
N LYS A 354 -0.65 12.31 11.55
CA LYS A 354 0.04 13.23 10.64
C LYS A 354 -0.88 14.38 10.19
N ALA A 355 -2.14 14.09 9.87
CA ALA A 355 -3.10 15.09 9.41
C ALA A 355 -3.41 16.18 10.45
N LYS A 356 -3.19 15.90 11.74
CA LYS A 356 -3.45 16.81 12.85
C LYS A 356 -2.20 17.22 13.62
N CYS A 357 -1.02 16.87 13.10
CA CYS A 357 0.25 17.09 13.78
C CYS A 357 0.23 16.61 15.24
N MET A 358 -0.49 15.51 15.51
CA MET A 358 -0.64 15.00 16.86
C MET A 358 0.66 14.31 17.29
N PRO A 359 1.12 14.52 18.54
CA PRO A 359 2.28 13.82 19.07
C PRO A 359 2.16 12.31 18.96
N GLY A 360 3.26 11.63 18.67
CA GLY A 360 3.30 10.17 18.49
C GLY A 360 2.77 9.38 19.69
N MET A 361 2.83 9.93 20.90
CA MET A 361 2.29 9.29 22.12
C MET A 361 0.77 9.01 22.04
N PHE A 362 0.03 9.73 21.19
CA PHE A 362 -1.41 9.50 20.99
C PHE A 362 -1.72 8.35 20.02
N TRP A 363 -0.74 7.48 19.73
CA TRP A 363 -0.94 6.34 18.84
C TRP A 363 -2.02 5.39 19.38
N GLY A 364 -2.18 5.27 20.71
CA GLY A 364 -3.17 4.41 21.35
C GLY A 364 -4.61 4.84 21.02
N GLU A 365 -4.89 6.13 21.12
CA GLU A 365 -6.16 6.74 20.76
C GLU A 365 -6.40 6.64 19.25
N ALA A 366 -5.35 6.84 18.45
CA ALA A 366 -5.43 6.74 17.00
C ALA A 366 -5.76 5.32 16.53
N VAL A 367 -5.17 4.26 17.10
CA VAL A 367 -5.51 2.87 16.74
C VAL A 367 -6.91 2.48 17.21
N ASN A 368 -7.35 2.96 18.38
CA ASN A 368 -8.73 2.76 18.85
C ASN A 368 -9.74 3.42 17.91
N ALA A 369 -9.50 4.68 17.53
CA ALA A 369 -10.33 5.38 16.55
C ALA A 369 -10.34 4.65 15.20
N ALA A 370 -9.19 4.17 14.74
CA ALA A 370 -9.09 3.42 13.49
C ALA A 370 -9.93 2.14 13.52
N VAL A 371 -9.87 1.35 14.60
CA VAL A 371 -10.69 0.13 14.75
C VAL A 371 -12.18 0.47 14.80
N TYR A 372 -12.56 1.53 15.53
CA TYR A 372 -13.93 2.00 15.61
C TYR A 372 -14.52 2.36 14.23
N LEU A 373 -13.72 3.07 13.43
CA LEU A 373 -14.08 3.53 12.09
C LEU A 373 -14.09 2.38 11.08
N LEU A 374 -13.09 1.49 11.12
CA LEU A 374 -13.01 0.33 10.23
C LEU A 374 -14.15 -0.66 10.47
N ASN A 375 -14.61 -0.82 11.70
CA ASN A 375 -15.82 -1.61 11.97
C ASN A 375 -17.08 -0.99 11.36
N ARG A 376 -17.10 0.32 11.11
CA ARG A 376 -18.20 1.05 10.47
C ARG A 376 -17.94 1.33 8.99
N SER A 377 -16.90 0.72 8.43
CA SER A 377 -16.50 0.90 7.05
C SER A 377 -16.85 -0.32 6.20
N THR A 378 -17.24 -0.10 4.95
CA THR A 378 -17.40 -1.18 3.97
C THR A 378 -16.07 -1.90 3.72
N THR A 379 -16.12 -3.22 3.52
CA THR A 379 -14.96 -4.00 3.10
C THR A 379 -15.36 -5.04 2.04
N LYS A 380 -14.48 -5.28 1.05
CA LYS A 380 -14.71 -6.30 0.02
C LYS A 380 -14.84 -7.70 0.65
N SER A 381 -14.11 -7.95 1.73
CA SER A 381 -14.13 -9.24 2.42
C SER A 381 -15.50 -9.60 3.01
N THR A 382 -16.41 -8.65 3.25
CA THR A 382 -17.75 -8.92 3.81
C THR A 382 -18.85 -8.84 2.75
N GLY A 383 -18.49 -8.94 1.46
CA GLY A 383 -19.45 -8.72 0.37
C GLY A 383 -19.90 -7.25 0.29
N GLY A 384 -19.12 -6.32 0.85
CA GLY A 384 -19.44 -4.89 0.87
C GLY A 384 -20.18 -4.41 2.11
N LYS A 385 -20.65 -5.29 3.00
CA LYS A 385 -21.29 -4.87 4.27
C LYS A 385 -20.29 -4.31 5.28
N THR A 386 -20.75 -3.57 6.28
CA THR A 386 -19.85 -3.15 7.38
C THR A 386 -19.64 -4.30 8.37
N PRO A 387 -18.45 -4.44 8.97
CA PRO A 387 -18.25 -5.42 10.04
C PRO A 387 -19.23 -5.25 11.21
N TYR A 388 -19.57 -4.00 11.54
CA TYR A 388 -20.57 -3.67 12.54
C TYR A 388 -21.94 -4.24 12.18
N GLU A 389 -22.39 -4.09 10.94
CA GLU A 389 -23.67 -4.64 10.49
C GLU A 389 -23.69 -6.17 10.59
N LEU A 390 -22.63 -6.85 10.16
CA LEU A 390 -22.56 -8.31 10.25
C LEU A 390 -22.51 -8.83 11.69
N TRP A 391 -21.92 -8.07 12.60
CA TRP A 391 -21.80 -8.45 14.01
C TRP A 391 -23.03 -8.08 14.85
N ILE A 392 -23.62 -6.91 14.61
CA ILE A 392 -24.73 -6.35 15.39
C ILE A 392 -26.10 -6.65 14.76
N GLY A 393 -26.13 -6.94 13.46
CA GLY A 393 -27.37 -7.17 12.69
C GLY A 393 -28.05 -5.91 12.17
N ARG A 394 -27.42 -4.72 12.29
CA ARG A 394 -27.96 -3.47 11.74
C ARG A 394 -26.88 -2.48 11.32
N PRO A 395 -27.13 -1.61 10.32
CA PRO A 395 -26.19 -0.58 9.90
C PRO A 395 -25.84 0.42 11.03
N PRO A 396 -24.56 0.80 11.17
CA PRO A 396 -24.13 1.79 12.17
C PRO A 396 -24.61 3.20 11.79
N ALA A 397 -24.87 4.04 12.80
CA ALA A 397 -24.99 5.49 12.60
C ALA A 397 -23.62 6.16 12.69
N VAL A 398 -23.41 7.23 11.93
CA VAL A 398 -22.12 7.93 11.86
C VAL A 398 -22.19 9.46 12.02
N HIS A 399 -23.37 10.02 12.30
CA HIS A 399 -23.54 11.49 12.49
C HIS A 399 -22.70 12.06 13.64
N HIS A 400 -22.40 11.25 14.65
CA HIS A 400 -21.60 11.64 15.82
C HIS A 400 -20.09 11.67 15.53
N LEU A 401 -19.64 11.19 14.37
CA LEU A 401 -18.22 11.18 14.04
C LEU A 401 -17.69 12.61 13.91
N ARG A 402 -16.59 12.86 14.62
CA ARG A 402 -15.77 14.07 14.49
C ARG A 402 -14.41 13.70 13.92
N THR A 403 -13.75 14.68 13.32
CA THR A 403 -12.38 14.51 12.86
C THR A 403 -11.50 14.21 14.07
N PHE A 404 -10.67 13.18 13.98
CA PHE A 404 -9.70 12.87 15.03
C PHE A 404 -8.89 14.12 15.39
N GLY A 405 -8.59 14.33 16.68
CA GLY A 405 -7.82 15.49 17.16
C GLY A 405 -8.51 16.86 17.01
N CYS A 406 -9.84 16.92 16.79
CA CYS A 406 -10.55 18.19 16.89
C CYS A 406 -10.67 18.65 18.35
N VAL A 407 -10.72 19.96 18.56
CA VAL A 407 -11.06 20.54 19.86
C VAL A 407 -12.53 20.22 20.19
N ALA A 408 -12.80 19.95 21.46
CA ALA A 408 -14.13 19.60 21.97
C ALA A 408 -15.11 20.77 21.89
#